data_AF-A0A8T2ZU57-F1
#
_entry.id   AF-A0A8T2ZU57-F1
#
_cell.length_a   1.000
_cell.length_b   1.000
_cell.length_c   1.000
_cell.angle_alpha   90.00
_cell.angle_beta   90.00
_cell.angle_gamma   90.00
#
_symmetry.space_group_name_H-M   'P 1'
#
loop_
_entity.id
_entity.type
_entity.pdbx_description
1 polymer ?
#
loop_
_entity_poly.entity_id
_entity_poly.type
_entity_poly.pdbx_seq_one_letter_code
_entity_poly.pdbx_strand_id
1 'polypeptide(L)'
;MESGYLYRAGSSVRRGNSSGIFSNNAAADHQVFSLSSQGQDDDEEALKWAALEKLPTYDRLRKGILTTSTGAASEVEVQNLGFQERKNLVERLVNVAEEDNEKFLLKLKNRIDR
;
A
#
# COMPACT_ATOMS: atom_id res chain seq x y z
N MET A 1 -48.49 -10.23 44.96
CA MET A 1 -48.20 -9.65 43.63
C MET A 1 -47.15 -8.57 43.84
N GLU A 2 -46.00 -8.83 43.25
CA GLU A 2 -44.69 -8.29 43.58
C GLU A 2 -44.51 -6.88 43.03
N SER A 3 -44.07 -5.97 43.92
CA SER A 3 -43.77 -4.58 43.66
C SER A 3 -42.49 -4.45 42.81
N GLY A 4 -42.63 -3.89 41.61
CA GLY A 4 -41.48 -3.50 40.80
C GLY A 4 -40.87 -2.20 41.29
N TYR A 5 -39.55 -2.17 41.48
CA TYR A 5 -38.70 -0.98 41.31
C TYR A 5 -37.30 -1.40 40.88
N LEU A 6 -36.95 -1.00 39.65
CA LEU A 6 -35.61 -1.01 39.09
C LEU A 6 -34.71 -0.09 39.90
N TYR A 7 -33.65 -0.61 40.50
CA TYR A 7 -32.53 0.20 40.98
C TYR A 7 -31.26 -0.15 40.23
N ARG A 8 -30.81 0.86 39.48
CA ARG A 8 -29.55 1.00 38.78
C ARG A 8 -28.39 0.80 39.77
N ALA A 9 -27.65 -0.31 39.64
CA ALA A 9 -26.38 -0.48 40.33
C ALA A 9 -25.34 0.50 39.75
N GLY A 10 -24.80 1.36 40.60
CA GLY A 10 -23.74 2.29 40.26
C GLY A 10 -22.37 1.61 40.28
N SER A 11 -21.60 1.78 39.20
CA SER A 11 -20.16 1.52 39.18
C SER A 11 -19.43 2.85 39.25
N SER A 12 -18.90 3.19 40.42
CA SER A 12 -18.03 4.35 40.62
C SER A 12 -16.63 4.05 40.10
N VAL A 13 -16.27 4.58 38.94
CA VAL A 13 -14.88 4.57 38.46
C VAL A 13 -14.24 5.88 38.91
N ARG A 14 -13.35 5.82 39.91
CA ARG A 14 -12.54 6.97 40.30
C ARG A 14 -11.52 7.22 39.19
N ARG A 15 -11.79 8.22 38.36
CA ARG A 15 -10.86 8.75 37.36
C ARG A 15 -9.81 9.58 38.11
N GLY A 16 -8.72 8.93 38.51
CA GLY A 16 -7.54 9.60 39.03
C GLY A 16 -6.90 10.43 37.92
N ASN A 17 -6.88 11.74 38.10
CA ASN A 17 -6.29 12.69 37.17
C ASN A 17 -4.76 12.71 37.41
N SER A 18 -4.03 11.76 36.82
CA SER A 18 -2.57 11.88 36.74
C SER A 18 -2.23 12.92 35.68
N SER A 19 -1.76 14.08 36.13
CA SER A 19 -1.13 15.09 35.29
C SER A 19 0.18 14.51 34.73
N GLY A 20 0.08 13.84 33.58
CA GLY A 20 1.24 13.49 32.77
C GLY A 20 1.82 14.76 32.20
N ILE A 21 2.99 15.15 32.69
CA ILE A 21 3.84 16.20 32.12
C ILE A 21 4.32 15.67 30.77
N PHE A 22 3.69 16.09 29.68
CA PHE A 22 4.24 15.92 28.34
C PHE A 22 5.31 17.01 28.17
N SER A 23 6.55 16.57 28.30
CA SER A 23 7.73 17.37 28.04
C SER A 23 7.76 17.79 26.56
N ASN A 24 8.02 19.07 26.31
CA ASN A 24 8.05 19.70 24.99
C ASN A 24 9.20 19.15 24.14
N ASN A 25 8.99 18.05 23.41
CA ASN A 25 9.86 17.63 22.31
C ASN A 25 9.11 17.40 20.98
N ALA A 26 7.81 17.70 20.93
CA ALA A 26 6.95 17.49 19.75
C ALA A 26 7.27 18.39 18.54
N ALA A 27 8.19 19.35 18.67
CA ALA A 27 8.66 20.18 17.55
C ALA A 27 9.83 19.54 16.78
N ALA A 28 10.52 18.54 17.35
CA ALA A 28 11.69 17.91 16.73
C ALA A 28 11.36 16.61 15.97
N ASP A 29 10.27 15.93 16.32
CA ASP A 29 9.90 14.63 15.73
C ASP A 29 9.05 14.75 14.45
N HIS A 30 8.44 15.92 14.20
CA HIS A 30 7.65 16.16 12.98
C HIS A 30 8.51 16.61 11.79
N GLN A 31 9.82 16.79 11.95
CA GLN A 31 10.70 17.19 10.84
C GLN A 31 11.34 16.00 10.12
N VAL A 32 11.26 14.79 10.67
CA VAL A 32 11.90 13.61 10.06
C VAL A 32 11.11 13.07 8.85
N PHE A 33 9.80 13.37 8.77
CA PHE A 33 8.95 12.98 7.65
C PHE A 33 8.98 13.96 6.45
N SER A 34 9.79 15.02 6.50
CA SER A 34 9.71 16.12 5.54
C SER A 34 10.72 16.08 4.38
N LEU A 35 11.55 15.04 4.23
CA LEU A 35 12.62 15.07 3.22
C LEU A 35 12.86 13.72 2.52
N SER A 36 11.93 13.31 1.66
CA SER A 36 12.30 12.67 0.39
C SER A 36 11.21 12.88 -0.66
N SER A 37 11.26 14.00 -1.39
CA SER A 37 10.44 14.20 -2.60
C SER A 37 10.67 13.14 -3.69
N GLN A 38 11.70 12.29 -3.53
CA GLN A 38 12.01 11.18 -4.43
C GLN A 38 11.35 9.86 -4.03
N GLY A 39 10.74 9.76 -2.83
CA GLY A 39 10.02 8.57 -2.37
C GLY A 39 8.50 8.71 -2.42
N GLN A 40 7.99 9.91 -2.70
CA GLN A 40 6.55 10.18 -2.69
C GLN A 40 5.81 9.44 -3.81
N ASP A 41 6.42 9.35 -5.00
CA ASP A 41 5.88 8.61 -6.13
C ASP A 41 5.85 7.08 -5.86
N ASP A 42 6.90 6.55 -5.21
CA ASP A 42 6.97 5.15 -4.79
C ASP A 42 5.93 4.83 -3.70
N ASP A 43 5.72 5.74 -2.74
CA ASP A 43 4.70 5.60 -1.69
C ASP A 43 3.28 5.60 -2.28
N GLU A 44 3.01 6.47 -3.26
CA GLU A 44 1.74 6.47 -3.98
C GLU A 44 1.53 5.19 -4.80
N GLU A 45 2.58 4.68 -5.44
CA GLU A 45 2.53 3.41 -6.14
C GLU A 45 2.26 2.25 -5.18
N ALA A 46 2.93 2.24 -4.02
CA ALA A 46 2.71 1.23 -2.98
C ALA A 46 1.26 1.24 -2.47
N LEU A 47 0.65 2.42 -2.31
CA LEU A 47 -0.77 2.55 -1.96
C LEU A 47 -1.69 1.96 -3.04
N LYS A 48 -1.37 2.16 -4.33
CA LYS A 48 -2.12 1.55 -5.45
C LYS A 48 -1.98 0.02 -5.45
N TRP A 49 -0.79 -0.51 -5.21
CA TRP A 49 -0.56 -1.95 -5.07
C TRP A 49 -1.35 -2.55 -3.90
N ALA A 50 -1.34 -1.87 -2.76
CA ALA A 50 -2.12 -2.30 -1.58
C ALA A 50 -3.62 -2.31 -1.87
N ALA A 51 -4.14 -1.33 -2.62
CA ALA A 51 -5.54 -1.30 -3.02
C ALA A 51 -5.90 -2.50 -3.93
N LEU A 52 -5.03 -2.86 -4.89
CA LEU A 52 -5.23 -4.04 -5.74
C LEU A 52 -5.19 -5.36 -4.98
N GLU A 53 -4.35 -5.47 -3.95
CA GLU A 53 -4.27 -6.68 -3.12
C GLU A 53 -5.57 -6.92 -2.34
N LYS A 54 -6.28 -5.85 -1.96
CA LYS A 54 -7.56 -5.93 -1.24
C LYS A 54 -8.75 -6.28 -2.13
N LEU A 55 -8.58 -6.31 -3.45
CA LEU A 55 -9.64 -6.68 -4.37
C LEU A 55 -9.98 -8.19 -4.28
N PRO A 56 -11.23 -8.58 -4.56
CA PRO A 56 -11.58 -9.97 -4.80
C PRO A 56 -10.71 -10.60 -5.91
N THR A 57 -10.50 -11.91 -5.86
CA THR A 57 -9.62 -12.64 -6.78
C THR A 57 -9.90 -12.34 -8.25
N TYR A 58 -11.18 -12.20 -8.63
CA TYR A 58 -11.57 -11.92 -10.01
C TYR A 58 -11.08 -10.56 -10.49
N ASP A 59 -11.31 -9.51 -9.71
CA ASP A 59 -10.93 -8.14 -10.07
C ASP A 59 -9.42 -7.97 -10.07
N ARG A 60 -8.74 -8.61 -9.12
CA ARG A 60 -7.28 -8.62 -9.03
C ARG A 60 -6.59 -9.23 -10.25
N LEU A 61 -7.22 -10.21 -10.92
CA LEU A 61 -6.67 -10.82 -12.14
C LEU A 61 -6.83 -9.94 -13.39
N ARG A 62 -7.73 -8.97 -13.35
CA ARG A 62 -8.07 -8.13 -14.52
C ARG A 62 -7.50 -6.73 -14.43
N LYS A 63 -7.21 -6.25 -13.22
CA LYS A 63 -6.67 -4.93 -12.94
C LYS A 63 -5.19 -5.00 -12.63
N GLY A 64 -4.44 -4.01 -13.09
CA GLY A 64 -3.02 -3.88 -12.84
C GLY A 64 -2.59 -2.42 -12.88
N ILE A 65 -1.33 -2.17 -12.53
CA ILE A 65 -0.72 -0.85 -12.63
C ILE A 65 0.15 -0.81 -13.88
N LEU A 66 -0.04 0.22 -14.70
CA LEU A 66 0.71 0.46 -15.91
C LEU A 66 1.44 1.80 -15.79
N THR A 67 2.76 1.75 -15.86
CA THR A 67 3.59 2.94 -16.01
C THR A 67 3.51 3.41 -17.46
N THR A 68 3.09 4.66 -17.63
CA THR A 68 3.06 5.35 -18.92
C THR A 68 4.44 5.92 -19.25
N SER A 69 4.65 6.36 -20.49
CA SER A 69 5.92 6.95 -20.93
C SER A 69 6.31 8.22 -20.16
N THR A 70 5.37 8.85 -19.48
CA THR A 70 5.61 10.01 -18.60
C THR A 70 6.02 9.61 -17.18
N GLY A 71 6.22 8.31 -16.91
CA GLY A 71 6.56 7.79 -15.57
C GLY A 71 5.37 7.66 -14.62
N ALA A 72 4.18 8.11 -15.02
CA ALA A 72 2.99 8.03 -14.17
C ALA A 72 2.43 6.60 -14.14
N ALA A 73 2.30 6.05 -12.94
CA ALA A 73 1.66 4.77 -12.66
C ALA A 73 0.14 4.92 -12.56
N SER A 74 -0.61 4.35 -13.50
CA SER A 74 -2.08 4.37 -13.52
C SER A 74 -2.64 2.96 -13.32
N GLU A 75 -3.73 2.84 -12.55
CA GLU A 75 -4.54 1.63 -12.54
C GLU A 75 -5.21 1.47 -13.91
N VAL A 76 -5.14 0.28 -14.48
CA VAL A 76 -5.76 -0.08 -15.75
C VAL A 76 -6.43 -1.45 -15.66
N GLU A 77 -7.55 -1.58 -16.34
CA GLU A 77 -8.18 -2.86 -16.61
C GLU A 77 -7.63 -3.43 -17.93
N VAL A 78 -6.97 -4.59 -17.85
CA VAL A 78 -6.24 -5.20 -18.98
C VAL A 78 -7.14 -5.47 -20.18
N GLN A 79 -8.43 -5.73 -19.93
CA GLN A 79 -9.40 -5.99 -21.01
C GLN A 79 -9.78 -4.73 -21.78
N ASN A 80 -9.77 -3.58 -21.12
CA ASN A 80 -10.25 -2.31 -21.68
C ASN A 80 -9.14 -1.47 -22.32
N LEU A 81 -7.90 -1.96 -22.33
CA LEU A 81 -6.78 -1.28 -22.97
C LEU A 81 -7.05 -1.01 -24.45
N GLY A 82 -6.53 0.09 -24.99
CA GLY A 82 -6.52 0.36 -26.42
C GLY A 82 -5.59 -0.59 -27.19
N PHE A 83 -5.72 -0.66 -28.51
CA PHE A 83 -4.79 -1.45 -29.33
C PHE A 83 -3.33 -0.98 -29.19
N GLN A 84 -3.10 0.34 -29.21
CA GLN A 84 -1.77 0.93 -29.07
C GLN A 84 -1.18 0.68 -27.67
N GLU A 85 -2.00 0.80 -26.63
CA GLU A 85 -1.56 0.55 -25.25
C GLU A 85 -1.19 -0.91 -25.03
N ARG A 86 -2.01 -1.84 -25.55
CA ARG A 86 -1.69 -3.28 -25.55
C ARG A 86 -0.39 -3.58 -26.28
N LYS A 87 -0.20 -2.99 -27.47
CA LYS A 87 1.02 -3.17 -28.26
C LYS A 87 2.24 -2.70 -27.48
N ASN A 88 2.20 -1.50 -26.91
CA ASN A 88 3.29 -0.95 -26.11
C ASN A 88 3.54 -1.75 -24.83
N LEU A 89 2.49 -2.29 -24.19
CA LEU A 89 2.63 -3.18 -23.04
C LEU A 89 3.37 -4.46 -23.45
N VAL A 90 2.96 -5.11 -24.54
CA VAL A 90 3.59 -6.34 -25.03
C VAL A 90 5.04 -6.09 -25.44
N GLU A 91 5.33 -5.01 -26.19
CA GLU A 91 6.70 -4.66 -26.59
C GLU A 91 7.60 -4.45 -25.37
N ARG A 92 7.13 -3.74 -24.34
CA ARG A 92 7.88 -3.59 -23.09
C ARG A 92 8.09 -4.91 -22.37
N LEU A 93 7.05 -5.74 -22.23
CA LEU A 93 7.17 -7.03 -21.55
C LEU A 93 8.16 -7.96 -22.26
N VAL A 94 8.14 -7.98 -23.59
CA VAL A 94 9.06 -8.78 -24.41
C VAL A 94 10.49 -8.25 -24.30
N ASN A 95 10.68 -6.94 -24.36
CA ASN A 95 12.02 -6.34 -24.23
C ASN A 95 12.59 -6.50 -22.81
N VAL A 96 11.77 -6.35 -21.77
CA VAL A 96 12.16 -6.60 -20.37
C VAL A 96 12.53 -8.07 -20.16
N ALA A 97 11.89 -9.00 -20.88
CA ALA A 97 12.25 -10.41 -20.82
C ALA A 97 13.65 -10.70 -21.40
N GLU A 98 14.24 -9.85 -22.22
CA GLU A 98 15.63 -10.04 -22.66
C GLU A 98 16.62 -9.53 -21.61
N GLU A 99 16.37 -8.38 -21.00
CA GLU A 99 17.32 -7.70 -20.10
C GLU A 99 17.23 -8.14 -18.64
N ASP A 100 16.03 -8.48 -18.14
CA ASP A 100 15.82 -8.86 -16.74
C ASP A 100 15.74 -10.37 -16.50
N ASN A 101 15.48 -11.19 -17.52
CA ASN A 101 15.49 -12.65 -17.32
C ASN A 101 16.87 -13.17 -16.97
N GLU A 102 17.94 -12.62 -17.56
CA GLU A 102 19.31 -13.02 -17.19
C GLU A 102 19.58 -12.73 -15.71
N LYS A 103 19.23 -11.52 -15.24
CA LYS A 103 19.36 -11.13 -13.83
C LYS A 103 18.48 -11.97 -12.91
N PHE A 104 17.26 -12.27 -13.32
CA PHE A 104 16.33 -13.12 -12.57
C PHE A 104 16.87 -14.54 -12.43
N LEU A 105 17.31 -15.15 -13.53
CA LEU A 105 17.89 -16.49 -13.56
C LEU A 105 19.21 -16.56 -12.77
N LEU A 106 20.05 -15.52 -12.82
CA LEU A 106 21.24 -15.38 -11.98
C LEU A 106 20.89 -15.35 -10.49
N LYS A 107 19.89 -14.53 -10.09
CA LYS A 107 19.40 -14.48 -8.70
C LYS A 107 18.81 -15.82 -8.27
N LEU A 108 18.09 -16.52 -9.14
CA LEU A 108 17.53 -17.83 -8.86
C LEU A 108 18.63 -18.89 -8.68
N LYS A 109 19.63 -18.93 -9.57
CA LYS A 109 20.80 -19.80 -9.45
C LYS A 109 21.51 -19.60 -8.12
N ASN A 110 21.81 -18.35 -7.75
CA ASN A 110 22.47 -18.03 -6.48
C ASN A 110 21.68 -18.45 -5.24
N ARG A 111 20.35 -18.62 -5.34
CA ARG A 111 19.49 -19.13 -4.26
C ARG A 111 19.49 -20.66 -4.19
N ILE A 112 19.73 -21.35 -5.31
CA ILE A 112 19.77 -22.82 -5.38
C ILE A 112 21.17 -23.34 -5.01
N ASP A 113 22.23 -22.61 -5.38
CA ASP A 113 23.63 -22.97 -5.05
C ASP A 113 24.00 -22.69 -3.57
N ARG A 114 23.11 -22.05 -2.80
CA ARG A 114 23.24 -21.84 -1.35
C ARG A 114 22.65 -23.00 -0.56
#